data_AF-H0FZ40-F1
#
_entry.id   AF-H0FZ40-F1
#
_cell.length_a   1.000
_cell.length_b   1.000
_cell.length_c   1.000
_cell.angle_alpha   90.00
_cell.angle_beta   90.00
_cell.angle_gamma   90.00
#
_symmetry.space_group_name_H-M   'P 1'
#
loop_
_entity.id
_entity.type
_entity.pdbx_description
1 polymer ?
#
loop_
_entity_poly.entity_id
_entity_poly.type
_entity_poly.pdbx_seq_one_letter_code
_entity_poly.pdbx_strand_id
1 'polypeptide(L)'
;MCDMARRLWPSKTAVNLSSRAEISKRAAELWLEGRTEPGADALVNLLRSDAGFALLQSIMEGSGTRWWKEFERGVLIAELEQKQEFLRKQLDQLKEGMK
;
A
#
# COMPACT_ATOMS: atom_id res chain seq x y z
N MET A 1 5.82 9.21 4.58
CA MET A 1 5.28 9.34 3.19
C MET A 1 6.36 9.31 2.12
N CYS A 2 7.40 10.17 2.16
CA CYS A 2 8.46 10.17 1.13
C CYS A 2 9.22 8.84 1.04
N ASP A 3 9.57 8.22 2.18
CA ASP A 3 10.22 6.91 2.20
C ASP A 3 9.31 5.78 1.71
N MET A 4 8.01 5.86 2.04
CA MET A 4 7.00 4.96 1.48
C MET A 4 6.93 5.11 -0.06
N ALA A 5 6.86 6.34 -0.57
CA ALA A 5 6.78 6.60 -2.01
C ALA A 5 8.03 6.09 -2.74
N ARG A 6 9.23 6.31 -2.18
CA ARG A 6 10.50 5.82 -2.75
C ARG A 6 10.59 4.29 -2.74
N ARG A 7 10.03 3.62 -1.73
CA ARG A 7 9.96 2.14 -1.69
C ARG A 7 8.96 1.57 -2.70
N LEU A 8 7.75 2.13 -2.78
CA LEU A 8 6.71 1.66 -3.69
C LEU A 8 7.04 1.95 -5.16
N TRP A 9 7.63 3.12 -5.43
CA TRP A 9 7.92 3.58 -6.78
C TRP A 9 9.37 4.06 -6.88
N PRO A 10 10.35 3.14 -6.89
CA PRO A 10 11.77 3.50 -6.95
C PRO A 10 12.11 4.23 -8.25
N SER A 11 11.43 3.90 -9.35
CA SER A 11 11.49 4.64 -10.60
C SER A 11 10.32 5.61 -10.71
N LYS A 12 10.57 6.83 -11.21
CA LYS A 12 9.54 7.85 -11.46
C LYS A 12 8.69 8.17 -10.23
N THR A 13 9.30 8.21 -9.04
CA THR A 13 8.61 8.42 -7.75
C THR A 13 7.71 9.65 -7.77
N ALA A 14 8.23 10.80 -8.24
CA ALA A 14 7.47 12.05 -8.30
C ALA A 14 6.23 11.96 -9.20
N VAL A 15 6.32 11.25 -10.33
CA VAL A 15 5.20 11.08 -11.26
C VAL A 15 4.12 10.17 -10.66
N ASN A 16 4.53 9.06 -10.04
CA ASN A 16 3.59 8.17 -9.38
C ASN A 16 2.88 8.84 -8.20
N LEU A 17 3.63 9.61 -7.42
CA LEU A 17 3.10 10.38 -6.30
C LEU A 17 2.14 11.47 -6.79
N SER A 18 2.55 12.26 -7.80
CA SER A 18 1.73 13.37 -8.31
C SER A 18 0.41 12.89 -8.91
N SER A 19 0.44 11.77 -9.66
CA SER A 19 -0.75 11.21 -10.30
C SER A 19 -1.80 10.72 -9.29
N ARG A 20 -1.37 10.19 -8.14
CA ARG A 20 -2.29 9.62 -7.13
C ARG A 20 -2.76 10.65 -6.10
N ALA A 21 -1.91 11.64 -5.84
CA ALA A 21 -2.26 12.78 -4.99
C ALA A 21 -3.08 13.85 -5.73
N GLU A 22 -3.21 13.73 -7.06
CA GLU A 22 -3.83 14.73 -7.96
C GLU A 22 -3.20 16.12 -7.83
N ILE A 23 -1.87 16.16 -7.81
CA ILE A 23 -1.07 17.39 -7.73
C ILE A 23 -0.12 17.51 -8.92
N SER A 24 0.53 18.67 -9.06
CA SER A 24 1.59 18.82 -10.06
C SER A 24 2.82 17.98 -9.70
N LYS A 25 3.57 17.52 -10.73
CA LYS A 25 4.87 16.86 -10.55
C LYS A 25 5.83 17.71 -9.72
N ARG A 26 5.81 19.03 -9.90
CA ARG A 26 6.66 19.96 -9.15
C ARG A 26 6.32 19.95 -7.66
N ALA A 27 5.04 19.93 -7.29
CA ALA A 27 4.62 19.82 -5.90
C ALA A 27 5.07 18.48 -5.29
N ALA A 28 4.95 17.38 -6.02
CA ALA A 28 5.44 16.08 -5.58
C ALA A 28 6.97 16.06 -5.38
N GLU A 29 7.75 16.72 -6.24
CA GLU A 29 9.20 16.88 -6.05
C GLU A 29 9.53 17.66 -4.78
N LEU A 30 8.82 18.76 -4.52
CA LEU A 30 9.00 19.56 -3.30
C LEU A 30 8.71 18.75 -2.03
N TRP A 31 7.70 17.87 -2.04
CA TRP A 31 7.43 16.95 -0.93
C TRP A 31 8.56 15.93 -0.75
N LEU A 32 9.04 15.34 -1.85
CA LEU A 32 10.13 14.37 -1.82
C LEU A 32 11.47 14.97 -1.36
N GLU A 33 11.65 16.28 -1.52
CA GLU A 33 12.76 17.07 -0.98
C GLU A 33 12.54 17.55 0.46
N GLY A 34 11.33 17.36 1.03
CA GLY A 34 10.98 17.83 2.37
C GLY A 34 10.76 19.34 2.48
N ARG A 35 10.57 20.05 1.36
CA ARG A 35 10.38 21.51 1.34
C ARG A 35 8.96 21.94 1.67
N THR A 36 7.97 21.09 1.39
CA THR A 36 6.56 21.34 1.67
C THR A 36 5.88 20.06 2.13
N GLU A 37 4.75 20.21 2.81
CA GLU A 37 3.94 19.09 3.31
C GLU A 37 2.69 18.85 2.44
N PRO A 38 2.13 17.63 2.47
CA PRO A 38 0.88 17.33 1.79
C PRO A 38 -0.32 18.02 2.43
N GLY A 39 -1.17 18.62 1.59
CA GLY A 39 -2.49 19.10 2.01
C GLY A 39 -3.46 17.96 2.28
N ALA A 40 -4.54 18.24 3.01
CA ALA A 40 -5.55 17.24 3.38
C ALA A 40 -6.18 16.55 2.16
N ASP A 41 -6.54 17.29 1.12
CA ASP A 41 -7.15 16.74 -0.09
C ASP A 41 -6.23 15.73 -0.79
N ALA A 42 -4.94 16.04 -0.87
CA ALA A 42 -3.96 15.16 -1.47
C ALA A 42 -3.73 13.88 -0.64
N LEU A 43 -3.80 13.97 0.70
CA LEU A 43 -3.76 12.79 1.56
C LEU A 43 -4.99 11.91 1.36
N VAL A 44 -6.19 12.51 1.23
CA VAL A 44 -7.42 11.79 0.92
C VAL A 44 -7.32 11.09 -0.43
N ASN A 45 -6.81 11.77 -1.45
CA ASN A 45 -6.61 11.19 -2.78
C ASN A 45 -5.62 10.02 -2.74
N LEU A 46 -4.50 10.17 -2.02
CA LEU A 46 -3.55 9.07 -1.84
C LEU A 46 -4.16 7.88 -1.09
N LEU A 47 -4.93 8.11 -0.03
CA LEU A 47 -5.61 7.06 0.74
C LEU A 47 -6.64 6.30 -0.09
N ARG A 48 -7.24 6.94 -1.10
CA ARG A 48 -8.19 6.30 -2.04
C ARG A 48 -7.53 5.62 -3.23
N SER A 49 -6.22 5.80 -3.42
CA SER A 49 -5.48 5.17 -4.50
C SER A 49 -5.11 3.71 -4.20
N ASP A 50 -4.54 3.02 -5.18
CA ASP A 50 -3.88 1.71 -5.03
C ASP A 50 -2.73 1.71 -4.01
N ALA A 51 -2.17 2.89 -3.68
CA ALA A 51 -1.16 3.05 -2.63
C ALA A 51 -1.75 3.28 -1.23
N GLY A 52 -3.07 3.43 -1.13
CA GLY A 52 -3.74 3.92 0.07
C GLY A 52 -3.49 3.07 1.30
N PHE A 53 -3.46 1.74 1.15
CA PHE A 53 -3.16 0.84 2.24
C PHE A 53 -1.71 1.00 2.76
N ALA A 54 -0.73 1.10 1.87
CA ALA A 54 0.66 1.31 2.25
C ALA A 54 0.88 2.67 2.92
N LEU A 55 0.16 3.71 2.47
CA LEU A 55 0.14 5.00 3.15
C LEU A 55 -0.48 4.89 4.55
N LEU A 56 -1.63 4.23 4.67
CA LEU A 56 -2.30 4.02 5.96
C LEU A 56 -1.39 3.27 6.93
N GLN A 57 -0.72 2.20 6.49
CA GLN A 57 0.26 1.48 7.30
C GLN A 57 1.40 2.41 7.77
N SER A 58 1.94 3.25 6.87
CA SER A 58 3.00 4.20 7.23
C SER A 58 2.53 5.28 8.21
N ILE A 59 1.26 5.68 8.19
CA ILE A 59 0.68 6.64 9.14
C ILE A 59 0.43 5.98 10.49
N MET A 60 -0.05 4.73 10.48
CA MET A 60 -0.45 3.99 11.67
C MET A 60 0.71 3.27 12.36
N GLU A 61 1.90 3.30 11.76
CA GLU A 61 3.13 2.74 12.31
C GLU A 61 3.38 3.28 13.72
N GLY A 62 3.55 2.38 14.70
CA GLY A 62 3.77 2.74 16.10
C GLY A 62 2.54 3.28 16.84
N SER A 63 1.38 3.47 16.20
CA SER A 63 0.18 4.03 16.85
C SER A 63 -0.32 3.18 18.03
N GLY A 64 -0.09 1.87 18.00
CA GLY A 64 -0.47 0.94 19.05
C GLY A 64 -1.98 0.78 19.29
N THR A 65 -2.82 1.45 18.48
CA THR A 65 -4.27 1.50 18.69
C THR A 65 -4.92 0.13 18.48
N ARG A 66 -5.90 -0.20 19.31
CA ARG A 66 -6.54 -1.52 19.32
C ARG A 66 -7.17 -1.86 17.97
N TRP A 67 -7.94 -0.93 17.42
CA TRP A 67 -8.63 -1.14 16.15
C TRP A 67 -7.65 -1.40 15.01
N TRP A 68 -6.48 -0.74 15.00
CA TRP A 68 -5.46 -0.94 13.99
C TRP A 68 -4.87 -2.34 14.05
N LYS A 69 -4.53 -2.81 15.27
CA LYS A 69 -4.03 -4.18 15.47
C LYS A 69 -5.06 -5.25 15.06
N GLU A 70 -6.34 -5.00 15.33
CA GLU A 70 -7.43 -5.89 14.90
C GLU A 70 -7.58 -5.89 13.38
N PHE A 71 -7.47 -4.73 12.74
CA PHE A 71 -7.49 -4.58 11.29
C PHE A 71 -6.30 -5.27 10.61
N GLU A 72 -5.06 -5.04 11.08
CA GLU A 72 -3.86 -5.72 10.57
C GLU A 72 -3.99 -7.23 10.67
N ARG A 73 -4.52 -7.74 11.78
CA ARG A 73 -4.79 -9.15 11.97
C ARG A 73 -5.79 -9.68 10.94
N GLY A 74 -6.88 -8.95 10.71
CA GLY A 74 -7.89 -9.31 9.71
C GLY A 74 -7.32 -9.40 8.30
N VAL A 75 -6.49 -8.43 7.91
CA VAL A 75 -5.79 -8.43 6.60
C VAL A 75 -4.89 -9.66 6.48
N LEU A 76 -4.07 -9.94 7.50
CA LEU A 76 -3.17 -11.10 7.48
C LEU A 76 -3.93 -12.43 7.39
N ILE A 77 -5.05 -12.57 8.10
CA ILE A 77 -5.89 -13.78 8.02
C ILE A 77 -6.40 -13.95 6.59
N ALA A 78 -6.98 -12.92 5.99
CA ALA A 78 -7.51 -12.98 4.63
C ALA A 78 -6.43 -13.34 3.60
N GLU A 79 -5.22 -12.80 3.72
CA GLU A 79 -4.08 -13.16 2.86
C GLU A 79 -3.69 -14.64 3.00
N LEU A 80 -3.67 -15.16 4.23
CA LEU A 80 -3.34 -16.55 4.49
C LEU A 80 -4.40 -17.50 3.94
N GLU A 81 -5.67 -17.17 4.09
CA GLU A 81 -6.80 -17.94 3.54
C GLU A 81 -6.73 -18.01 2.01
N GLN A 82 -6.45 -16.88 1.34
CA GLN A 82 -6.27 -16.86 -0.12
C GLN A 82 -5.09 -17.73 -0.57
N LYS A 83 -3.96 -17.67 0.14
CA LYS A 83 -2.78 -18.51 -0.14
C LYS A 83 -3.09 -19.99 0.06
N GLN A 84 -3.82 -20.34 1.12
CA GLN A 84 -4.23 -21.71 1.40
C GLN A 84 -5.11 -22.26 0.27
N GLU A 85 -6.08 -21.48 -0.19
CA GLU A 85 -6.95 -21.86 -1.31
C GLU A 85 -6.16 -22.10 -2.59
N PHE A 86 -5.23 -21.20 -2.92
CA PHE A 86 -4.39 -21.31 -4.11
C PHE A 86 -3.50 -22.56 -4.07
N LEU A 87 -2.93 -22.87 -2.91
CA LEU A 87 -2.11 -24.08 -2.73
C LEU A 87 -2.95 -25.36 -2.79
N ARG A 88 -4.16 -25.35 -2.24
CA ARG A 88 -5.10 -26.48 -2.32
C ARG A 88 -5.43 -26.81 -3.78
N LYS A 89 -5.78 -25.80 -4.58
CA LYS A 89 -6.08 -25.97 -6.01
C LYS A 89 -4.90 -26.55 -6.79
N GLN A 90 -3.67 -26.11 -6.51
CA GLN A 90 -2.47 -26.68 -7.14
C GLN A 90 -2.24 -28.14 -6.75
N LEU A 91 -2.47 -28.50 -5.48
CA LEU A 91 -2.35 -29.89 -5.04
C LEU A 91 -3.36 -30.81 -5.75
N ASP A 92 -4.59 -30.35 -5.91
CA ASP A 92 -5.64 -31.13 -6.58
C ASP A 92 -5.28 -31.36 -8.06
N GLN A 93 -4.81 -30.32 -8.77
CA GLN A 93 -4.33 -30.44 -10.15
C GLN A 93 -3.17 -31.45 -10.30
N LEU A 94 -2.21 -31.43 -9.38
CA LEU A 94 -1.08 -32.37 -9.39
C LEU A 94 -1.54 -33.82 -9.14
N LYS A 95 -2.50 -34.02 -8.22
CA LYS A 95 -3.06 -35.36 -7.94
C LYS A 95 -3.86 -35.91 -9.11
N GLU A 96 -4.59 -35.06 -9.83
CA GLU A 96 -5.34 -35.47 -11.02
C GLU A 96 -4.42 -35.87 -12.18
N GLY A 97 -3.29 -35.20 -12.36
CA GLY A 97 -2.28 -35.55 -13.37
C GLY A 97 -1.46 -36.82 -13.08
N MET A 98 -1.63 -37.44 -11.90
CA MET A 98 -1.00 -38.70 -11.51
C MET A 98 -1.90 -39.93 -11.70
N LYS A 99 -3.15 -39.74 -12.14
CA LYS A 99 -4.05 -40.83 -12.55
C LYS A 99 -3.98 -41.06 -14.05
#